data_AF-G4D473-F1
#
_entry.id   AF-G4D473-F1
#
_cell.length_a   1.000
_cell.length_b   1.000
_cell.length_c   1.000
_cell.angle_alpha   90.00
_cell.angle_beta   90.00
_cell.angle_gamma   90.00
#
_symmetry.space_group_name_H-M   'P 1'
#
loop_
_entity.id
_entity.type
_entity.pdbx_description
1 polymer ?
#
loop_
_entity_poly.entity_id
_entity_poly.type
_entity_poly.pdbx_seq_one_letter_code
_entity_poly.pdbx_strand_id
1 'polypeptide(L)'
;MKVNLKRAREINSSQKNANFKISLIFLGMALFFFIIIIRILYINIVRGEELTRKGLNQLTSTEIVQADRGIIYDRNNKELVVNITKSNVYYNMDFKRGDTYSDKEIKEKRKN
;
A
#
# COMPACT_ATOMS: atom_id res chain seq x y z
N MET A 1 9.48 -4.33 69.29
CA MET A 1 10.10 -3.74 68.07
C MET A 1 9.96 -4.59 66.79
N LYS A 2 9.94 -5.94 66.85
CA LYS A 2 9.94 -6.82 65.64
C LYS A 2 8.66 -6.84 64.78
N VAL A 3 7.52 -6.36 65.30
CA VAL A 3 6.22 -6.39 64.60
C VAL A 3 6.17 -5.40 63.43
N ASN A 4 6.80 -4.22 63.56
CA ASN A 4 6.83 -3.21 62.50
C ASN A 4 7.70 -3.63 61.29
N LEU A 5 8.79 -4.35 61.53
CA LEU A 5 9.68 -4.85 60.47
C LEU A 5 9.03 -5.94 59.61
N LYS A 6 8.23 -6.83 60.23
CA LYS A 6 7.47 -7.85 59.47
C LYS A 6 6.42 -7.22 58.57
N ARG A 7 5.66 -6.24 59.07
CA ARG A 7 4.66 -5.52 58.26
C ARG A 7 5.29 -4.72 57.12
N ALA A 8 6.40 -4.03 57.36
CA ALA A 8 7.13 -3.32 56.31
C ALA A 8 7.66 -4.26 55.21
N ARG A 9 8.11 -5.47 55.57
CA ARG A 9 8.58 -6.49 54.62
C ARG A 9 7.43 -7.10 53.80
N GLU A 10 6.27 -7.32 54.41
CA GLU A 10 5.07 -7.80 53.70
C GLU A 10 4.57 -6.78 52.67
N ILE A 11 4.49 -5.49 53.03
CA ILE A 11 4.09 -4.41 52.11
C ILE A 11 5.03 -4.37 50.89
N ASN A 12 6.35 -4.44 51.11
CA ASN A 12 7.33 -4.46 50.03
C ASN A 12 7.22 -5.72 49.14
N SER A 13 6.90 -6.89 49.71
CA SER A 13 6.72 -8.12 48.94
C SER A 13 5.44 -8.10 48.09
N SER A 14 4.35 -7.54 48.62
CA SER A 14 3.09 -7.35 47.90
C SER A 14 3.27 -6.34 46.75
N GLN A 15 3.97 -5.23 47.01
CA GLN A 15 4.30 -4.22 46.00
C GLN A 15 5.24 -4.76 44.91
N LYS A 16 6.25 -5.58 45.27
CA LYS A 16 7.11 -6.28 44.31
C LYS A 16 6.31 -7.19 43.38
N ASN A 17 5.34 -7.93 43.90
CA ASN A 17 4.48 -8.81 43.10
C ASN A 17 3.55 -8.02 42.16
N ALA A 18 3.05 -6.86 42.60
CA ALA A 18 2.25 -5.97 41.75
C ALA A 18 3.09 -5.37 40.61
N ASN A 19 4.28 -4.85 40.92
CA ASN A 19 5.20 -4.29 39.92
C ASN A 19 5.68 -5.34 38.91
N PHE A 20 5.91 -6.58 39.36
CA PHE A 20 6.30 -7.68 38.47
C PHE A 20 5.17 -8.04 37.49
N LYS A 21 3.92 -8.10 37.94
CA LYS A 21 2.75 -8.34 37.07
C LYS A 21 2.60 -7.23 36.02
N ILE A 22 2.76 -5.97 36.43
CA ILE A 22 2.69 -4.82 35.52
C ILE A 22 3.83 -4.88 34.49
N SER A 23 5.06 -5.17 34.93
CA SER A 23 6.21 -5.32 34.04
C SER A 23 6.02 -6.47 33.04
N LEU A 24 5.41 -7.59 33.44
CA LEU A 24 5.10 -8.71 32.56
C LEU A 24 4.10 -8.34 31.47
N ILE A 25 3.04 -7.59 31.83
CA ILE A 25 2.04 -7.09 30.86
C ILE A 25 2.69 -6.11 29.88
N PHE A 26 3.53 -5.19 30.38
CA PHE A 26 4.26 -4.25 29.52
C PHE A 26 5.23 -4.97 28.57
N LEU A 27 5.93 -6.00 29.04
CA LEU A 27 6.81 -6.81 28.20
C LEU A 27 6.02 -7.55 27.10
N GLY A 28 4.87 -8.13 27.45
CA GLY A 28 3.98 -8.77 26.47
C GLY A 28 3.48 -7.78 25.42
N MET A 29 3.09 -6.57 25.85
CA MET A 29 2.65 -5.51 24.95
C MET A 29 3.78 -4.99 24.05
N ALA A 30 4.99 -4.83 24.59
CA ALA A 30 6.16 -4.44 23.80
C ALA A 30 6.50 -5.49 22.73
N LEU A 31 6.46 -6.78 23.07
CA LEU A 31 6.68 -7.86 22.11
C LEU A 31 5.61 -7.89 21.02
N PHE A 32 4.34 -7.65 21.37
CA PHE A 32 3.25 -7.54 20.41
C PHE A 32 3.49 -6.43 19.39
N PHE A 33 3.82 -5.22 19.86
CA PHE A 33 4.16 -4.11 18.96
C PHE A 33 5.41 -4.39 18.13
N PHE A 34 6.42 -5.06 18.69
CA PHE A 34 7.63 -5.41 17.97
C PHE A 34 7.35 -6.34 16.78
N ILE A 35 6.49 -7.34 16.94
CA ILE A 35 6.07 -8.24 15.86
C ILE A 35 5.36 -7.46 14.74
N ILE A 36 4.48 -6.52 15.10
CA ILE A 36 3.77 -5.67 14.14
C ILE A 36 4.77 -4.82 13.34
N ILE A 37 5.75 -4.20 14.01
CA ILE A 37 6.77 -3.38 13.35
C ILE A 37 7.55 -4.20 12.33
N ILE A 38 7.99 -5.41 12.68
CA ILE A 38 8.69 -6.30 11.73
C ILE A 38 7.80 -6.62 10.52
N ARG A 39 6.51 -6.91 10.75
CA ARG A 39 5.57 -7.21 9.67
C ARG A 39 5.38 -6.00 8.74
N ILE A 40 5.31 -4.79 9.31
CA ILE A 40 5.21 -3.54 8.56
C ILE A 40 6.50 -3.30 7.77
N LEU A 41 7.67 -3.48 8.38
CA LEU A 41 8.94 -3.30 7.67
C LEU A 41 9.09 -4.31 6.51
N TYR A 42 8.66 -5.56 6.71
CA TYR A 42 8.64 -6.57 5.64
C TYR A 42 7.77 -6.14 4.45
N ILE A 43 6.54 -5.66 4.68
CA ILE A 43 5.67 -5.22 3.57
C ILE A 43 6.24 -3.97 2.86
N ASN A 44 6.83 -3.04 3.62
CA ASN A 44 7.46 -1.83 3.07
C ASN A 44 8.71 -2.15 2.24
N ILE A 45 9.55 -3.10 2.67
CA ILE A 45 10.77 -3.49 1.95
C ILE A 45 10.46 -4.33 0.72
N VAL A 46 9.58 -5.33 0.84
CA VAL A 46 9.32 -6.28 -0.26
C VAL A 46 8.38 -5.70 -1.31
N ARG A 47 7.42 -4.86 -0.91
CA ARG A 47 6.37 -4.36 -1.82
C ARG A 47 6.25 -2.84 -1.88
N GLY A 48 7.12 -2.10 -1.20
CA GLY A 48 7.05 -0.63 -1.18
C GLY A 48 7.16 -0.04 -2.58
N GLU A 49 8.15 -0.46 -3.36
CA GLU A 49 8.38 0.05 -4.71
C GLU A 49 7.25 -0.32 -5.67
N GLU A 50 6.75 -1.56 -5.59
CA GLU A 50 5.65 -2.03 -6.44
C GLU A 50 4.33 -1.30 -6.13
N LEU A 51 4.01 -1.09 -4.84
CA LEU A 51 2.81 -0.38 -4.41
C LEU A 51 2.88 1.10 -4.75
N THR A 52 4.04 1.75 -4.59
CA THR A 52 4.24 3.14 -5.01
C THR A 52 4.11 3.28 -6.53
N ARG A 53 4.70 2.36 -7.31
CA ARG A 53 4.56 2.35 -8.77
C ARG A 53 3.12 2.12 -9.20
N LYS A 54 2.39 1.21 -8.54
CA LYS A 54 0.95 1.00 -8.77
C LYS A 54 0.13 2.24 -8.45
N GLY A 55 0.42 2.93 -7.36
CA GLY A 55 -0.22 4.20 -7.00
C GLY A 55 0.06 5.31 -8.02
N LEU A 56 1.31 5.45 -8.47
CA LEU A 56 1.67 6.41 -9.52
C LEU A 56 0.97 6.09 -10.85
N ASN A 57 0.96 4.83 -11.25
CA ASN A 57 0.24 4.39 -12.45
C ASN A 57 -1.27 4.61 -12.31
N GLN A 58 -1.87 4.42 -11.13
CA GLN A 58 -3.28 4.72 -10.91
C GLN A 58 -3.59 6.22 -11.08
N LEU A 59 -2.70 7.09 -10.59
CA LEU A 59 -2.84 8.54 -10.73
C LEU A 59 -2.65 8.99 -12.19
N THR A 60 -1.64 8.46 -12.88
CA THR A 60 -1.33 8.82 -14.27
C THR A 60 -2.25 8.15 -15.29
N SER A 61 -2.75 6.95 -15.00
CA SER A 61 -3.69 6.18 -15.82
C SER A 61 -5.10 6.26 -15.25
N THR A 62 -5.57 7.46 -14.92
CA THR A 62 -7.01 7.68 -14.84
C THR A 62 -7.54 7.55 -16.26
N GLU A 63 -7.79 6.30 -16.69
CA GLU A 63 -8.49 6.00 -17.93
C GLU A 63 -9.90 6.54 -17.75
N ILE A 64 -10.13 7.71 -18.34
CA ILE A 64 -11.45 8.31 -18.37
C ILE A 64 -12.31 7.33 -19.18
N VAL A 65 -13.16 6.57 -18.50
CA VAL A 65 -14.20 5.78 -19.16
C VAL A 65 -15.15 6.80 -19.78
N GLN A 66 -14.91 7.13 -21.04
CA GLN A 66 -15.80 8.02 -21.78
C GLN A 66 -17.10 7.26 -22.01
N ALA A 67 -18.19 7.75 -21.43
CA ALA A 67 -19.50 7.24 -21.76
C ALA A 67 -19.82 7.60 -23.22
N ASP A 68 -20.25 6.60 -23.99
CA ASP A 68 -20.71 6.81 -25.35
C ASP A 68 -21.90 7.80 -25.36
N ARG A 69 -21.83 8.81 -26.22
CA ARG A 69 -22.94 9.76 -26.40
C ARG A 69 -24.10 9.05 -27.10
N GLY A 70 -25.33 9.41 -26.73
CA GLY A 70 -26.54 8.89 -27.38
C GLY A 70 -26.61 9.25 -28.87
N ILE A 71 -27.22 8.36 -29.66
CA ILE A 71 -27.45 8.55 -31.09
C ILE A 71 -28.51 9.64 -31.29
N ILE A 72 -28.25 10.61 -32.15
CA ILE A 72 -29.20 11.68 -32.47
C ILE A 72 -29.84 11.39 -33.83
N TYR A 73 -31.19 11.36 -33.85
CA TYR A 73 -31.98 11.14 -35.06
C TYR A 73 -32.64 12.46 -35.53
N ASP A 74 -32.79 12.61 -36.84
CA ASP A 74 -33.67 13.61 -37.46
C ASP A 74 -35.15 13.18 -37.31
N ARG A 75 -36.08 14.09 -37.61
CA ARG A 75 -37.54 13.88 -37.57
C ARG A 75 -38.05 12.69 -38.40
N ASN A 76 -37.24 12.23 -39.35
CA ASN A 76 -37.52 11.08 -40.22
C ASN A 76 -36.78 9.80 -39.78
N ASN A 77 -36.35 9.71 -38.52
CA ASN A 77 -35.55 8.61 -37.97
C ASN A 77 -34.20 8.38 -38.68
N LYS A 78 -33.63 9.42 -39.29
CA LYS A 78 -32.31 9.36 -39.93
C LYS A 78 -31.23 9.69 -38.91
N GLU A 79 -30.26 8.81 -38.74
CA GLU A 79 -29.11 9.05 -37.85
C GLU A 79 -28.26 10.24 -38.34
N LEU A 80 -28.04 11.23 -37.47
CA LEU A 80 -27.24 12.44 -37.74
C LEU A 80 -25.89 12.43 -37.01
N VAL A 81 -25.84 11.85 -35.80
CA VAL A 81 -24.62 11.76 -34.97
C VAL A 81 -24.57 10.38 -34.34
N VAL A 82 -23.46 9.67 -34.56
CA VAL A 82 -23.17 8.33 -34.02
C VAL A 82 -21.80 8.32 -33.36
N ASN A 83 -21.60 7.44 -32.38
CA ASN A 83 -20.31 7.24 -31.74
C ASN A 83 -19.48 6.24 -32.56
N ILE A 84 -18.22 6.58 -32.86
CA ILE A 84 -17.31 5.71 -33.62
C ILE A 84 -16.03 5.56 -32.82
N THR A 85 -15.67 4.32 -32.48
CA THR A 85 -14.41 3.99 -31.82
C THR A 85 -13.25 4.34 -32.74
N LYS A 86 -12.38 5.27 -32.32
CA LYS A 86 -11.14 5.62 -33.03
C LYS A 86 -9.92 5.30 -32.18
N SER A 87 -8.94 4.64 -32.80
CA SER A 87 -7.63 4.39 -32.20
C SER A 87 -6.63 5.43 -32.69
N ASN A 88 -6.05 6.20 -31.77
CA ASN A 88 -4.94 7.11 -32.06
C ASN A 88 -3.62 6.46 -31.60
N VAL A 89 -2.64 6.39 -32.49
CA VAL A 89 -1.30 5.87 -32.19
C VAL A 89 -0.32 7.03 -32.27
N TYR A 90 0.45 7.23 -31.20
CA TYR A 90 1.50 8.26 -31.14
C TYR A 90 2.86 7.57 -31.08
N TYR A 91 3.81 8.04 -31.88
CA TYR A 91 5.20 7.58 -31.87
C TYR A 91 6.12 8.74 -31.54
N ASN A 92 6.97 8.57 -30.53
CA ASN A 92 7.99 9.55 -30.18
C ASN A 92 9.27 9.28 -30.99
N MET A 93 9.69 10.25 -31.80
CA MET A 93 10.90 10.13 -32.65
C MET A 93 12.21 10.39 -31.90
N ASP A 94 12.19 10.92 -30.66
CA ASP A 94 13.41 11.17 -29.88
C ASP A 94 13.84 9.96 -29.03
N PHE A 95 13.67 8.76 -29.56
CA PHE A 95 14.14 7.54 -28.92
C PHE A 95 15.67 7.43 -29.05
N LYS A 96 16.39 7.94 -28.05
CA LYS A 96 17.83 7.73 -27.92
C LYS A 96 18.08 6.24 -27.65
N ARG A 97 18.68 5.58 -28.63
CA ARG A 97 18.97 4.15 -28.60
C ARG A 97 20.12 3.87 -27.61
N GLY A 98 19.82 3.76 -26.32
CA GLY A 98 20.86 3.53 -25.29
C GLY A 98 20.38 3.25 -23.87
N ASP A 99 19.07 3.32 -23.60
CA ASP A 99 18.58 3.25 -22.24
C ASP A 99 18.46 1.78 -21.81
N THR A 100 19.46 1.30 -21.07
CA THR A 100 19.52 -0.06 -20.50
C THR A 100 18.30 -0.44 -19.63
N TYR A 101 17.45 0.54 -19.29
CA TYR A 101 16.21 0.37 -18.54
C TYR A 101 15.07 -0.24 -19.38
N SER A 102 14.94 0.16 -20.65
CA SER A 102 13.86 -0.30 -21.54
C SER A 102 14.03 -1.77 -21.95
N ASP A 103 15.27 -2.20 -22.20
CA ASP A 103 15.58 -3.57 -22.61
C ASP A 103 15.28 -4.61 -21.50
N LYS A 104 15.39 -4.21 -20.22
CA LYS A 104 15.08 -5.09 -19.09
C LYS A 104 13.56 -5.27 -18.94
N GLU A 105 12.79 -4.20 -19.03
CA GLU A 105 11.32 -4.26 -18.96
C GLU A 105 10.70 -5.01 -20.15
N ILE A 106 11.25 -4.85 -21.36
CA ILE A 106 10.78 -5.57 -22.55
C ILE A 106 11.09 -7.08 -22.45
N LYS A 107 12.27 -7.45 -21.92
CA LYS A 107 12.64 -8.87 -21.72
C LYS A 107 11.81 -9.55 -20.63
N GLU A 108 11.48 -8.84 -19.55
CA GLU A 108 10.62 -9.36 -18.47
C GLU A 108 9.19 -9.63 -18.98
N LYS A 109 8.62 -8.71 -19.77
CA LYS A 109 7.28 -8.89 -20.38
C LYS A 109 7.20 -10.00 -21.42
N ARG A 110 8.31 -10.38 -22.06
CA ARG A 110 8.36 -11.47 -23.05
C ARG A 110 8.44 -12.86 -22.43
N LYS A 111 8.67 -12.94 -21.11
CA LYS A 111 8.86 -14.21 -20.38
C LYS A 111 7.57 -14.74 -19.72
N ASN A 112 6.52 -13.91 -19.65
CA ASN A 112 5.16 -14.30 -19.30
C ASN A 112 4.32 -14.43 -20.57
#